data_AF-A0A832VRX9-F1
#
_entry.id   AF-A0A832VRX9-F1
#
_cell.length_a   1.000
_cell.length_b   1.000
_cell.length_c   1.000
_cell.angle_alpha   90.00
_cell.angle_beta   90.00
_cell.angle_gamma   90.00
#
_symmetry.space_group_name_H-M   'P 1'
#
loop_
_entity.id
_entity.type
_entity.pdbx_description
1 polymer ?
#
loop_
_entity_poly.entity_id
_entity_poly.type
_entity_poly.pdbx_seq_one_letter_code
_entity_poly.pdbx_strand_id
1 'polypeptide(L)'
;YGILFARTLPVFFEEKFQVVIQISAPLVAFGLKGTIHAILAHEFLHYLELIRKISKMELLSDEISSNLFENTYADSTRLFEPRAVFSDQTLLTHITKKFPTGFKDYKLEDKTEKHWISKQLPITNIALDSNTVKLSAEMLSKVKLDNSLLEKITEFEERESKLRKKKLY
;
A
#
# COMPACT_ATOMS: atom_id res chain seq x y z
N TYR A 1 -2.54 7.17 -19.23
CA TYR A 1 -2.97 6.11 -18.28
C TYR A 1 -1.72 5.49 -17.67
N GLY A 2 -1.85 4.76 -16.57
CA GLY A 2 -0.75 4.00 -15.96
C GLY A 2 -1.20 2.57 -15.67
N ILE A 3 -0.26 1.68 -15.38
CA ILE A 3 -0.55 0.28 -15.03
C ILE A 3 -0.52 0.16 -13.50
N LEU A 4 -1.65 -0.22 -12.91
CA LEU A 4 -1.74 -0.50 -11.49
C LEU A 4 -1.35 -1.97 -11.24
N PHE A 5 -0.16 -2.20 -10.70
CA PHE A 5 0.34 -3.56 -10.49
C PHE A 5 -0.16 -4.22 -9.22
N ALA A 6 -0.40 -3.44 -8.16
CA ALA A 6 -1.02 -3.88 -6.93
C ALA A 6 -1.75 -2.72 -6.24
N ARG A 7 -2.65 -3.05 -5.30
CA ARG A 7 -3.26 -2.10 -4.37
C ARG A 7 -3.74 -2.78 -3.10
N THR A 8 -3.59 -2.11 -1.97
CA THR A 8 -4.21 -2.47 -0.69
C THR A 8 -5.65 -1.96 -0.63
N LEU A 9 -6.60 -2.85 -0.34
CA LEU A 9 -8.03 -2.55 -0.26
C LEU A 9 -8.64 -3.04 1.05
N PRO A 10 -9.32 -2.18 1.83
CA PRO A 10 -10.26 -2.65 2.84
C PRO A 10 -11.50 -3.23 2.18
N VAL A 11 -11.94 -4.41 2.62
CA VAL A 11 -13.17 -5.05 2.17
C VAL A 11 -13.95 -5.57 3.37
N PHE A 12 -15.28 -5.56 3.24
CA PHE A 12 -16.17 -6.27 4.16
C PHE A 12 -16.73 -7.49 3.44
N PHE A 13 -16.46 -8.67 3.99
CA PHE A 13 -17.01 -9.93 3.49
C PHE A 13 -17.64 -10.67 4.66
N GLU A 14 -18.91 -11.05 4.53
CA GLU A 14 -19.68 -11.71 5.61
C GLU A 14 -19.58 -10.95 6.95
N GLU A 15 -19.77 -9.63 6.91
CA GLU A 15 -19.65 -8.71 8.06
C GLU A 15 -18.27 -8.66 8.74
N LYS A 16 -17.26 -9.33 8.19
CA LYS A 16 -15.88 -9.28 8.67
C LYS A 16 -15.09 -8.26 7.86
N PHE A 17 -14.44 -7.36 8.57
CA PHE A 17 -13.44 -6.48 7.99
C PHE A 17 -12.19 -7.28 7.63
N GLN A 18 -11.74 -7.12 6.40
CA GLN A 18 -10.50 -7.69 5.90
C GLN A 18 -9.75 -6.63 5.10
N VAL A 19 -8.44 -6.77 5.02
CA VAL A 19 -7.64 -5.98 4.10
C VAL A 19 -6.98 -6.95 3.13
N VAL A 20 -7.16 -6.71 1.84
CA VAL A 20 -6.63 -7.55 0.78
C VAL A 20 -5.62 -6.74 -0.04
N ILE A 21 -4.51 -7.37 -0.40
CA ILE A 21 -3.60 -6.84 -1.40
C ILE A 21 -4.01 -7.46 -2.74
N GLN A 22 -4.66 -6.68 -3.58
CA GLN A 22 -4.98 -7.10 -4.93
C GLN A 22 -3.74 -6.95 -5.79
N ILE A 23 -3.33 -8.02 -6.46
CA ILE A 23 -2.22 -8.01 -7.42
C ILE A 23 -2.75 -8.24 -8.84
N SER A 24 -2.15 -7.55 -9.80
CA SER A 24 -2.44 -7.73 -11.22
C SER A 24 -1.82 -9.02 -11.76
N ALA A 25 -2.48 -9.69 -12.70
CA ALA A 25 -1.92 -10.87 -13.35
C ALA A 25 -0.59 -10.60 -14.10
N PRO A 26 -0.39 -9.45 -14.79
CA PRO A 26 0.91 -9.10 -15.37
C PRO A 26 2.06 -9.04 -14.35
N LEU A 27 1.81 -8.56 -13.12
CA LEU A 27 2.83 -8.57 -12.07
C LEU A 27 3.28 -9.99 -11.75
N VAL A 28 2.34 -10.93 -11.66
CA VAL A 28 2.65 -12.35 -11.40
C VAL A 28 3.39 -12.98 -12.57
N ALA A 29 2.96 -12.70 -13.81
CA ALA A 29 3.52 -13.31 -15.01
C ALA A 29 4.92 -12.80 -15.36
N PHE A 30 5.18 -11.49 -15.16
CA PHE A 30 6.37 -10.83 -15.70
C PHE A 30 7.26 -10.17 -14.64
N GLY A 31 6.78 -10.07 -13.40
CA GLY A 31 7.50 -9.46 -12.30
C GLY A 31 8.74 -10.28 -11.92
N LEU A 32 9.88 -9.61 -11.79
CA LEU A 32 11.05 -10.21 -11.17
C LEU A 32 10.79 -10.38 -9.67
N LYS A 33 11.38 -11.41 -9.04
CA LYS A 33 11.23 -11.66 -7.59
C LYS A 33 11.47 -10.40 -6.74
N GLY A 34 12.54 -9.64 -7.04
CA GLY A 34 12.84 -8.40 -6.35
C GLY A 34 11.78 -7.30 -6.55
N THR A 35 11.19 -7.22 -7.74
CA THR A 35 10.10 -6.28 -8.05
C THR A 35 8.83 -6.67 -7.30
N ILE A 36 8.44 -7.95 -7.32
CA ILE A 36 7.27 -8.44 -6.59
C ILE A 36 7.44 -8.19 -5.09
N HIS A 37 8.59 -8.51 -4.51
CA HIS A 37 8.87 -8.24 -3.10
C HIS A 37 8.79 -6.75 -2.76
N ALA A 38 9.34 -5.87 -3.61
CA ALA A 38 9.28 -4.43 -3.38
C ALA A 38 7.85 -3.91 -3.38
N ILE A 39 7.03 -4.34 -4.36
CA ILE A 39 5.63 -3.95 -4.44
C ILE A 39 4.85 -4.46 -3.24
N LEU A 40 4.95 -5.75 -2.90
CA LEU A 40 4.23 -6.31 -1.76
C LEU A 40 4.66 -5.69 -0.44
N ALA A 41 5.94 -5.36 -0.27
CA ALA A 41 6.39 -4.66 0.93
C ALA A 41 5.85 -3.23 1.01
N HIS A 42 5.74 -2.53 -0.12
CA HIS A 42 5.11 -1.22 -0.18
C HIS A 42 3.60 -1.29 0.15
N GLU A 43 2.87 -2.22 -0.47
CA GLU A 43 1.46 -2.47 -0.14
C GLU A 43 1.25 -2.87 1.33
N PHE A 44 2.21 -3.60 1.92
CA PHE A 44 2.20 -3.93 3.35
C PHE A 44 2.37 -2.68 4.24
N LEU A 45 3.16 -1.69 3.82
CA LEU A 45 3.23 -0.41 4.55
C LEU A 45 1.88 0.32 4.51
N HIS A 46 1.17 0.30 3.38
CA HIS A 46 -0.20 0.82 3.30
C HIS A 46 -1.17 0.07 4.21
N TYR A 47 -1.04 -1.26 4.31
CA TYR A 47 -1.82 -2.06 5.25
C TYR A 47 -1.59 -1.61 6.70
N LEU A 48 -0.33 -1.51 7.13
CA LEU A 48 0.00 -1.07 8.50
C LEU A 48 -0.56 0.32 8.79
N GLU A 49 -0.45 1.24 7.83
CA GLU A 49 -0.99 2.59 7.97
C GLU A 49 -2.51 2.61 8.09
N LEU A 50 -3.21 1.79 7.30
CA LEU A 50 -4.66 1.65 7.40
C LEU A 50 -5.08 1.11 8.77
N ILE A 51 -4.45 0.05 9.26
CA ILE A 51 -4.76 -0.52 10.57
C ILE A 51 -4.48 0.48 11.69
N ARG A 52 -3.37 1.25 11.60
CA ARG A 52 -3.04 2.31 12.54
C ARG A 52 -4.12 3.39 12.61
N LYS A 53 -4.62 3.85 11.46
CA LYS A 53 -5.68 4.86 11.41
C LYS A 53 -7.01 4.34 11.97
N ILE A 54 -7.33 3.07 11.68
CA ILE A 54 -8.52 2.40 12.24
C ILE A 54 -8.41 2.29 13.75
N SER A 55 -7.26 1.86 14.28
CA SER A 55 -7.08 1.64 15.72
C SER A 55 -7.18 2.94 16.53
N LYS A 56 -6.77 4.07 15.95
CA LYS A 56 -6.85 5.40 16.58
C LYS A 56 -8.18 6.13 16.30
N MET A 57 -9.10 5.50 15.56
CA MET A 57 -10.34 6.13 15.05
C MET A 57 -10.10 7.45 14.28
N GLU A 58 -8.89 7.64 13.74
CA GLU A 58 -8.48 8.85 13.00
C GLU A 58 -9.21 9.00 11.65
N LEU A 59 -9.94 7.96 11.22
CA LEU A 59 -10.75 7.98 10.00
C LEU A 59 -12.09 8.73 10.14
N LEU A 60 -12.48 9.16 11.35
CA LEU A 60 -13.78 9.80 11.60
C LEU A 60 -13.78 11.33 11.47
N SER A 61 -12.61 11.98 11.44
CA SER A 61 -12.49 13.45 11.44
C SER A 61 -12.03 14.05 10.11
N ASP A 62 -11.44 13.27 9.22
CA ASP A 62 -11.03 13.74 7.91
C ASP A 62 -12.15 13.36 6.92
N GLU A 63 -12.79 14.35 6.31
CA GLU A 63 -13.47 14.14 5.03
C GLU A 63 -12.52 13.31 4.17
N ILE A 64 -12.88 12.06 3.89
CA ILE A 64 -12.02 11.12 3.17
C ILE A 64 -11.87 11.69 1.75
N SER A 65 -10.86 12.53 1.55
CA SER A 65 -10.49 13.04 0.24
C SER A 65 -10.09 11.84 -0.59
N SER A 66 -10.93 11.62 -1.58
CA SER A 66 -11.22 10.38 -2.28
C SER A 66 -10.23 10.02 -3.37
N ASN A 67 -9.00 10.52 -3.32
CA ASN A 67 -8.11 10.45 -4.47
C ASN A 67 -6.88 9.60 -4.16
N LEU A 68 -7.01 8.27 -4.29
CA LEU A 68 -5.85 7.36 -4.35
C LEU A 68 -4.97 7.63 -5.58
N PHE A 69 -5.39 8.49 -6.51
CA PHE A 69 -4.54 9.00 -7.59
C PHE A 69 -3.88 10.36 -7.33
N GLU A 70 -4.27 11.10 -6.29
CA GLU A 70 -3.41 12.20 -5.81
C GLU A 70 -2.17 11.65 -5.06
N ASN A 71 -2.18 10.38 -4.65
CA ASN A 71 -1.01 9.72 -4.08
C ASN A 71 0.08 9.36 -5.10
N THR A 72 -0.11 9.53 -6.42
CA THR A 72 1.06 9.58 -7.32
C THR A 72 1.89 10.86 -7.09
N TYR A 73 1.37 11.85 -6.36
CA TYR A 73 2.08 13.09 -5.98
C TYR A 73 2.14 13.37 -4.46
N ALA A 74 1.43 12.62 -3.61
CA ALA A 74 1.41 12.82 -2.15
C ALA A 74 1.94 11.63 -1.32
N ASP A 75 2.53 10.61 -1.95
CA ASP A 75 3.03 9.37 -1.32
C ASP A 75 4.17 9.56 -0.28
N SER A 76 4.63 10.79 -0.08
CA SER A 76 5.76 11.11 0.79
C SER A 76 5.39 11.48 2.23
N THR A 77 4.10 11.63 2.58
CA THR A 77 3.78 12.34 3.84
C THR A 77 3.29 11.51 5.02
N ARG A 78 2.85 10.23 4.89
CA ARG A 78 2.32 9.50 6.08
C ARG A 78 2.57 7.98 6.17
N LEU A 79 3.26 7.33 5.22
CA LEU A 79 3.60 5.90 5.40
C LEU A 79 4.66 5.71 6.49
N PHE A 80 4.62 4.55 7.14
CA PHE A 80 5.73 4.08 7.98
C PHE A 80 7.04 4.12 7.19
N GLU A 81 8.08 4.69 7.79
CA GLU A 81 9.44 4.61 7.25
C GLU A 81 9.82 3.11 7.06
N PRO A 82 10.20 2.66 5.84
CA PRO A 82 10.45 1.23 5.59
C PRO A 82 11.47 0.60 6.53
N ARG A 83 12.47 1.37 6.98
CA ARG A 83 13.50 0.93 7.95
C ARG A 83 12.97 0.69 9.36
N ALA A 84 11.81 1.27 9.71
CA ALA A 84 11.14 0.99 10.97
C ALA A 84 10.46 -0.39 10.95
N VAL A 85 10.05 -0.88 9.78
CA VAL A 85 9.30 -2.13 9.62
C VAL A 85 10.20 -3.29 9.19
N PHE A 86 11.04 -3.09 8.19
CA PHE A 86 11.87 -4.14 7.60
C PHE A 86 13.32 -4.06 8.10
N SER A 87 13.93 -5.22 8.32
CA SER A 87 15.36 -5.36 8.64
C SER A 87 16.21 -5.84 7.44
N ASP A 88 15.58 -6.40 6.40
CA ASP A 88 16.29 -6.90 5.22
C ASP A 88 16.80 -5.75 4.35
N GLN A 89 18.12 -5.63 4.25
CA GLN A 89 18.77 -4.54 3.53
C GLN A 89 18.54 -4.58 2.01
N THR A 90 18.40 -5.78 1.43
CA THR A 90 18.10 -5.96 0.01
C THR A 90 16.67 -5.49 -0.29
N LEU A 91 15.70 -5.86 0.54
CA LEU A 91 14.32 -5.40 0.42
C LEU A 91 14.22 -3.89 0.57
N LEU A 92 14.85 -3.31 1.60
CA LEU A 92 14.91 -1.85 1.81
C LEU A 92 15.49 -1.13 0.58
N THR A 93 16.53 -1.70 -0.02
CA THR A 93 17.14 -1.16 -1.24
C THR A 93 16.17 -1.24 -2.42
N HIS A 94 15.45 -2.35 -2.57
CA HIS A 94 14.46 -2.50 -3.64
C HIS A 94 13.29 -1.52 -3.48
N ILE A 95 12.74 -1.37 -2.28
CA ILE A 95 11.68 -0.39 -1.98
C ILE A 95 12.16 1.01 -2.33
N THR A 96 13.30 1.43 -1.78
CA THR A 96 13.84 2.79 -1.97
C THR A 96 14.14 3.09 -3.45
N LYS A 97 14.67 2.12 -4.21
CA LYS A 97 15.01 2.32 -5.63
C LYS A 97 13.78 2.30 -6.54
N LYS A 98 12.76 1.51 -6.23
CA LYS A 98 11.58 1.31 -7.07
C LYS A 98 10.48 2.34 -6.81
N PHE A 99 10.48 2.97 -5.63
CA PHE A 99 9.46 3.93 -5.18
C PHE A 99 10.02 5.32 -4.81
N PRO A 100 10.84 5.99 -5.64
CA PRO A 100 11.34 7.33 -5.29
C PRO A 100 10.24 8.41 -5.30
N THR A 101 9.26 8.30 -6.20
CA THR A 101 8.09 9.20 -6.33
C THR A 101 6.84 8.42 -6.78
N GLY A 102 6.80 7.12 -6.46
CA GLY A 102 5.87 6.14 -7.01
C GLY A 102 6.60 4.99 -7.70
N PHE A 103 5.90 3.87 -7.90
CA PHE A 103 6.47 2.67 -8.51
C PHE A 103 6.92 2.94 -9.96
N LYS A 104 8.17 2.62 -10.28
CA LYS A 104 8.68 2.65 -11.66
C LYS A 104 9.46 1.39 -12.01
N ASP A 105 8.97 0.64 -12.99
CA ASP A 105 9.69 -0.50 -13.56
C ASP A 105 9.40 -0.60 -15.06
N TYR A 106 10.11 0.20 -15.85
CA TYR A 106 9.95 0.27 -17.30
C TYR A 106 10.04 -1.08 -18.01
N LYS A 107 10.81 -2.03 -17.47
CA LYS A 107 10.91 -3.38 -18.06
C LYS A 107 9.63 -4.20 -17.82
N LEU A 108 9.05 -4.08 -16.62
CA LEU A 108 7.78 -4.73 -16.31
C LEU A 108 6.62 -4.09 -17.08
N GLU A 109 6.60 -2.76 -17.16
CA GLU A 109 5.64 -1.99 -17.95
C GLU A 109 5.69 -2.37 -19.43
N ASP A 110 6.89 -2.37 -20.04
CA ASP A 110 7.09 -2.76 -21.44
C ASP A 110 6.60 -4.20 -21.73
N LYS A 111 6.92 -5.16 -20.84
CA LYS A 111 6.42 -6.54 -20.97
C LYS A 111 4.91 -6.60 -20.86
N THR A 112 4.32 -5.84 -19.94
CA THR A 112 2.85 -5.81 -19.76
C THR A 112 2.16 -5.23 -20.99
N GLU A 113 2.68 -4.14 -21.54
CA GLU A 113 2.18 -3.53 -22.76
C GLU A 113 2.26 -4.49 -23.95
N LYS A 114 3.42 -5.13 -24.17
CA LYS A 114 3.66 -6.01 -25.33
C LYS A 114 2.95 -7.36 -25.24
N HIS A 115 2.95 -7.97 -24.06
CA HIS A 115 2.53 -9.36 -23.90
C HIS A 115 1.14 -9.52 -23.26
N TRP A 116 0.59 -8.46 -22.66
CA TRP A 116 -0.76 -8.48 -22.09
C TRP A 116 -1.72 -7.58 -22.86
N ILE A 117 -1.46 -6.27 -22.86
CA ILE A 117 -2.38 -5.26 -23.39
C ILE A 117 -2.47 -5.37 -24.92
N SER A 118 -1.33 -5.40 -25.62
CA SER A 118 -1.29 -5.55 -27.08
C SER A 118 -1.85 -6.89 -27.55
N LYS A 119 -1.91 -7.89 -26.66
CA LYS A 119 -2.52 -9.20 -26.92
C LYS A 119 -4.01 -9.26 -26.57
N GLN A 120 -4.61 -8.13 -26.18
CA GLN A 120 -6.03 -8.02 -25.80
C GLN A 120 -6.43 -9.02 -24.70
N LEU A 121 -5.49 -9.34 -23.79
CA LEU A 121 -5.82 -10.09 -22.59
C LEU A 121 -6.70 -9.23 -21.66
N PRO A 122 -7.45 -9.84 -20.72
CA PRO A 122 -8.37 -9.11 -19.86
C PRO A 122 -7.70 -7.97 -19.10
N ILE A 123 -8.33 -6.79 -19.16
CA ILE A 123 -7.94 -5.58 -18.44
C ILE A 123 -9.17 -4.98 -17.74
N THR A 124 -8.93 -4.31 -16.62
CA THR A 124 -9.93 -3.53 -15.91
C THR A 124 -9.48 -2.08 -15.89
N ASN A 125 -10.30 -1.18 -16.44
CA ASN A 125 -10.05 0.25 -16.34
C ASN A 125 -10.54 0.74 -14.97
N ILE A 126 -9.65 1.37 -14.21
CA ILE A 126 -9.94 1.89 -12.89
C ILE A 126 -9.85 3.41 -13.00
N ALA A 127 -10.96 4.10 -12.74
CA ALA A 127 -11.00 5.55 -12.73
C ALA A 127 -10.25 6.10 -11.50
N LEU A 128 -9.71 7.30 -11.63
CA LEU A 128 -8.79 7.86 -10.63
C LEU A 128 -9.44 8.06 -9.24
N ASP A 129 -10.75 8.26 -9.25
CA ASP A 129 -11.68 8.52 -8.15
C ASP A 129 -12.38 7.25 -7.61
N SER A 130 -12.27 6.12 -8.33
CA SER A 130 -13.03 4.89 -8.03
C SER A 130 -12.50 4.08 -6.85
N ASN A 131 -11.40 4.51 -6.25
CA ASN A 131 -10.69 3.77 -5.21
C ASN A 131 -11.13 4.26 -3.81
N THR A 132 -12.40 4.62 -3.66
CA THR A 132 -13.01 5.02 -2.39
C THR A 132 -13.79 3.88 -1.79
N VAL A 133 -13.32 3.37 -0.66
CA VAL A 133 -14.16 2.54 0.21
C VAL A 133 -14.76 3.45 1.26
N LYS A 134 -16.08 3.68 1.18
CA LYS A 134 -16.81 4.40 2.24
C LYS A 134 -16.88 3.51 3.47
N LEU A 135 -15.97 3.72 4.42
CA LEU A 135 -15.99 3.07 5.72
C LEU A 135 -16.91 3.88 6.64
N SER A 136 -18.10 3.35 6.97
CA SER A 136 -18.98 4.02 7.93
C SER A 136 -18.45 3.84 9.36
N ALA A 137 -18.82 4.76 10.26
CA ALA A 137 -18.49 4.63 11.69
C ALA A 137 -19.02 3.31 12.28
N GLU A 138 -20.19 2.85 11.83
CA GLU A 138 -20.77 1.56 12.22
C GLU A 138 -19.94 0.36 11.73
N MET A 139 -19.38 0.44 10.52
CA MET A 139 -18.49 -0.58 9.99
C MET A 139 -17.18 -0.62 10.80
N LEU A 140 -16.61 0.54 11.11
CA LEU A 140 -15.39 0.66 11.90
C LEU A 140 -15.58 0.16 13.35
N SER A 141 -16.74 0.41 13.97
CA SER A 141 -17.01 -0.06 15.34
C SER A 141 -17.10 -1.58 15.45
N LYS A 142 -17.37 -2.28 14.35
CA LYS A 142 -17.43 -3.75 14.28
C LYS A 142 -16.07 -4.38 13.99
N VAL A 143 -15.05 -3.58 13.63
CA VAL A 143 -13.70 -4.09 13.35
C VAL A 143 -13.07 -4.59 14.64
N LYS A 144 -12.69 -5.87 14.66
CA LYS A 144 -11.86 -6.45 15.71
C LYS A 144 -10.43 -6.56 15.20
N LEU A 145 -9.54 -5.76 15.78
CA LEU A 145 -8.11 -5.82 15.49
C LEU A 145 -7.42 -6.76 16.48
N ASP A 146 -6.45 -7.53 16.00
CA ASP A 146 -5.64 -8.41 16.83
C ASP A 146 -4.70 -7.57 17.72
N ASN A 147 -4.68 -7.85 19.03
CA ASN A 147 -3.83 -7.12 19.97
C ASN A 147 -2.34 -7.27 19.65
N SER A 148 -1.88 -8.44 19.19
CA SER A 148 -0.48 -8.66 18.82
C SER A 148 -0.07 -7.79 17.62
N LEU A 149 -1.00 -7.54 16.70
CA LEU A 149 -0.79 -6.62 15.58
C LEU A 149 -0.70 -5.17 16.07
N LEU A 150 -1.56 -4.77 17.01
CA LEU A 150 -1.53 -3.42 17.59
C LEU A 150 -0.23 -3.15 18.37
N GLU A 151 0.26 -4.13 19.11
CA GLU A 151 1.56 -4.07 19.79
C GLU A 151 2.68 -3.88 18.77
N LYS A 152 2.66 -4.62 17.66
CA LYS A 152 3.66 -4.47 16.59
C LYS A 152 3.61 -3.12 15.90
N ILE A 153 2.41 -2.59 15.65
CA ILE A 153 2.24 -1.24 15.09
C ILE A 153 2.88 -0.20 16.04
N THR A 154 2.63 -0.32 17.33
CA THR A 154 3.23 0.57 18.35
C THR A 154 4.76 0.48 18.34
N GLU A 155 5.32 -0.74 18.27
CA GLU A 155 6.77 -0.94 18.17
C GLU A 155 7.36 -0.24 16.92
N PHE A 156 6.68 -0.32 15.78
CA PHE A 156 7.11 0.35 14.55
C PHE A 156 7.05 1.87 14.68
N GLU A 157 6.02 2.43 15.32
CA GLU A 157 5.92 3.87 15.58
C GLU A 157 7.07 4.38 16.46
N GLU A 158 7.43 3.64 17.51
CA GLU A 158 8.57 3.97 18.36
C GLU A 158 9.91 3.93 17.61
N ARG A 159 10.12 2.89 16.79
CA ARG A 159 11.31 2.75 15.95
C ARG A 159 11.41 3.91 14.95
N GLU A 160 10.31 4.28 14.31
CA GLU A 160 10.25 5.40 13.40
C GLU A 160 10.56 6.73 14.09
N SER A 161 9.97 6.98 15.26
CA SER A 161 10.24 8.20 16.05
C SER A 161 11.73 8.35 16.38
N LYS A 162 12.39 7.24 16.76
CA LYS A 162 13.84 7.20 16.99
C LYS A 162 14.64 7.50 15.72
N LEU A 163 14.22 6.99 14.57
CA LEU A 163 14.86 7.25 13.27
C LEU A 163 14.72 8.72 12.83
N ARG A 164 13.55 9.33 13.05
CA ARG A 164 13.31 10.75 12.72
C ARG A 164 14.15 11.68 13.60
N LYS A 165 14.26 11.40 14.90
CA LYS A 165 15.14 12.15 15.82
C LYS A 165 16.61 12.10 15.39
N LYS A 166 17.11 10.95 14.92
CA LYS A 166 18.49 10.80 14.42
C LYS A 166 18.79 11.59 13.13
N LYS A 167 17.80 11.95 12.32
CA LYS A 167 18.01 12.78 11.10
C LYS A 167 18.16 14.28 11.42
N LEU A 168 17.78 14.71 12.63
CA LEU A 168 17.77 16.12 13.05
C LEU A 168 19.03 16.57 13.81
N TYR A 169 19.91 15.63 14.16
CA TYR A 169 21.23 15.84 14.77
C TYR A 169 22.32 15.46 13.76
#